data_AF-A0A5K1GJG1-F1
#
_entry.id   AF-A0A5K1GJG1-F1
#
_cell.length_a   1.000
_cell.length_b   1.000
_cell.length_c   1.000
_cell.angle_alpha   90.00
_cell.angle_beta   90.00
_cell.angle_gamma   90.00
#
_symmetry.space_group_name_H-M   'P 1'
#
loop_
_entity.id
_entity.type
_entity.pdbx_description
1 polymer ?
#
loop_
_entity_poly.entity_id
_entity_poly.type
_entity_poly.pdbx_seq_one_letter_code
_entity_poly.pdbx_strand_id
1 'polypeptide(L)'
;MANSVRLFCFLFVVQLVTTFFPEARASEEHGGGYPLSESDLVRGLPGQPDVKFRHYAGYIRLREQDERALFYWFFEAQGGVSEKPLLLWLNG
;
A
#
# COMPACT_ATOMS: atom_id res chain seq x y z
N MET A 1 31.16 14.27 -45.95
CA MET A 1 29.74 13.88 -46.12
C MET A 1 29.37 12.57 -45.40
N ALA A 2 30.22 11.54 -45.36
CA ALA A 2 29.88 10.23 -44.78
C ALA A 2 29.50 10.23 -43.27
N ASN A 3 30.11 11.09 -42.45
CA ASN A 3 29.87 11.10 -41.00
C ASN A 3 28.53 11.75 -40.61
N SER A 4 28.03 12.67 -41.44
CA SER A 4 26.75 13.34 -41.20
C SER A 4 25.56 12.39 -41.40
N VAL A 5 25.68 11.46 -42.35
CA VAL A 5 24.64 10.45 -42.63
C VAL A 5 24.60 9.40 -41.52
N ARG A 6 25.77 8.98 -41.00
CA ARG A 6 25.86 8.05 -39.86
C ARG A 6 25.26 8.64 -38.58
N LEU A 7 25.53 9.92 -38.32
CA LEU A 7 24.96 10.62 -37.17
C LEU A 7 23.44 10.74 -37.29
N PHE A 8 22.93 11.02 -38.50
CA PHE A 8 21.50 11.11 -38.75
C PHE A 8 20.78 9.76 -38.58
N CYS A 9 21.34 8.67 -39.10
CA CYS A 9 20.80 7.32 -38.90
C CYS A 9 20.79 6.93 -37.41
N PHE A 10 21.83 7.28 -36.65
CA PHE A 10 21.89 6.98 -35.23
C PHE A 10 20.83 7.76 -34.44
N LEU A 11 20.67 9.05 -34.72
CA LEU A 11 19.64 9.87 -34.09
C LEU A 11 18.22 9.39 -34.41
N PHE A 12 17.97 8.94 -35.64
CA PHE A 12 16.67 8.40 -36.05
C PHE A 12 16.36 7.08 -35.34
N VAL A 13 17.35 6.19 -35.17
CA VAL A 13 17.20 4.94 -34.41
C VAL A 13 16.93 5.22 -32.93
N VAL A 14 17.63 6.20 -32.33
CA VAL A 14 17.39 6.60 -30.92
C VAL A 14 15.97 7.16 -30.73
N GLN A 15 15.50 8.01 -31.65
CA GLN A 15 14.13 8.57 -31.60
C GLN A 15 13.06 7.48 -31.78
N LEU A 16 13.32 6.47 -32.61
CA LEU A 16 12.41 5.33 -32.78
C LEU A 16 12.34 4.48 -31.49
N VAL A 17 13.48 4.25 -30.83
CA VAL A 17 13.54 3.44 -29.59
C VAL A 17 12.84 4.13 -28.42
N THR A 18 12.98 5.45 -28.27
CA THR A 18 12.33 6.19 -27.16
C THR A 18 10.82 6.41 -27.35
N THR A 19 10.31 6.29 -28.58
CA THR A 19 8.87 6.43 -28.87
C THR A 19 8.15 5.08 -28.92
N PHE A 20 8.83 4.00 -29.33
CA PHE A 20 8.28 2.65 -29.36
C PHE A 20 8.47 1.83 -28.08
N PHE A 21 9.40 2.21 -27.20
CA PHE A 21 9.35 1.74 -25.83
C PHE A 21 8.44 2.71 -25.06
N PRO A 22 7.16 2.38 -24.83
CA PRO A 22 6.49 2.99 -23.70
C PRO A 22 7.38 2.70 -22.51
N GLU A 23 7.76 3.75 -21.78
CA GLU A 23 8.27 3.62 -20.43
C GLU A 23 7.43 2.51 -19.80
N ALA A 24 8.06 1.37 -19.52
CA ALA A 24 7.41 0.33 -18.75
C ALA A 24 7.12 1.03 -17.44
N ARG A 25 5.90 1.55 -17.29
CA ARG A 25 5.36 1.93 -16.01
C ARG A 25 5.40 0.61 -15.27
N ALA A 26 6.50 0.36 -14.56
CA ALA A 26 6.47 -0.40 -13.35
C ALA A 26 5.24 0.17 -12.67
N SER A 27 4.17 -0.63 -12.63
CA SER A 27 3.09 -0.38 -11.73
C SER A 27 3.78 -0.19 -10.39
N GLU A 28 3.86 1.06 -9.95
CA GLU A 28 3.96 1.31 -8.53
C GLU A 28 2.77 0.51 -8.00
N GLU A 29 3.05 -0.67 -7.43
CA GLU A 29 2.28 -1.08 -6.29
C GLU A 29 2.47 0.07 -5.29
N HIS A 30 1.64 1.10 -5.43
CA HIS A 30 1.01 1.73 -4.29
C HIS A 30 0.23 0.59 -3.61
N GLY A 31 0.98 -0.31 -2.98
CA GLY A 31 0.52 -1.02 -1.82
C GLY A 31 0.17 0.11 -0.88
N GLY A 32 -1.09 0.52 -0.91
CA GLY A 32 -1.68 1.42 0.05
C GLY A 32 -1.50 0.75 1.39
N GLY A 33 -0.32 0.94 1.98
CA GLY A 33 -0.12 0.75 3.39
C GLY A 33 -1.08 1.75 3.99
N TYR A 34 -2.27 1.29 4.33
CA TYR A 34 -3.16 2.02 5.20
C TYR A 34 -2.43 2.00 6.55
N PRO A 35 -1.74 3.08 6.97
CA PRO A 35 -1.35 3.15 8.36
C PRO A 35 -2.63 2.99 9.17
N LEU A 36 -2.58 2.22 10.26
CA LEU A 36 -3.66 2.21 11.25
C LEU A 36 -3.98 3.68 11.54
N SER A 37 -5.11 4.13 11.02
CA SER A 37 -5.42 5.55 11.01
C SER A 37 -5.96 5.89 12.39
N GLU A 38 -5.63 7.06 12.92
CA GLU A 38 -6.24 7.56 14.16
C GLU A 38 -7.78 7.64 14.06
N SER A 39 -8.33 7.64 12.84
CA SER A 39 -9.77 7.51 12.60
C SER A 39 -10.35 6.13 12.92
N ASP A 40 -9.55 5.07 12.88
CA ASP A 40 -10.00 3.70 13.21
C ASP A 40 -9.94 3.42 14.72
N LEU A 41 -9.41 4.34 15.53
CA LEU A 41 -9.30 4.19 16.98
C LEU A 41 -10.69 4.09 17.63
N VAL A 42 -10.93 2.97 18.30
CA VAL A 42 -12.15 2.76 19.09
C VAL A 42 -11.95 3.39 20.46
N ARG A 43 -12.72 4.46 20.74
CA ARG A 43 -12.64 5.19 22.02
C ARG A 43 -13.45 4.56 23.15
N GLY A 44 -14.39 3.68 22.81
CA GLY A 44 -15.23 2.99 23.75
C GLY A 44 -16.36 2.25 23.05
N LEU A 45 -16.88 1.22 23.71
CA LEU A 45 -18.01 0.44 23.24
C LEU A 45 -19.16 0.47 24.25
N PRO A 46 -20.41 0.30 23.78
CA PRO A 46 -21.55 0.15 24.69
C PRO A 46 -21.31 -1.00 25.68
N GLY A 47 -21.33 -0.69 26.98
CA GLY A 47 -21.16 -1.69 28.05
C GLY A 47 -19.72 -2.17 28.27
N GLN A 48 -18.72 -1.57 27.62
CA GLN A 48 -17.32 -1.93 27.83
C GLN A 48 -16.83 -1.40 29.19
N PRO A 49 -16.20 -2.27 30.03
CA PRO A 49 -15.51 -1.83 31.23
C PRO A 49 -14.23 -1.08 30.88
N ASP A 50 -13.66 -0.33 31.82
CA ASP A 50 -12.41 0.41 31.58
C ASP A 50 -11.28 -0.53 31.12
N VAL A 51 -10.75 -0.27 29.92
CA VAL A 51 -9.62 -0.99 29.33
C VAL A 51 -8.39 -0.10 29.22
N LYS A 52 -7.20 -0.70 29.35
CA LYS A 52 -5.90 0.00 29.32
C LYS A 52 -5.09 -0.25 28.04
N PHE A 53 -5.74 -0.75 26.99
CA PHE A 53 -5.12 -0.99 25.68
C PHE A 53 -5.87 -0.19 24.62
N ARG A 54 -5.16 0.16 23.54
CA ARG A 54 -5.77 0.75 22.36
C ARG A 54 -6.26 -0.36 21.44
N HIS A 55 -7.38 -0.13 20.79
CA HIS A 55 -7.92 -1.06 19.81
C HIS A 55 -8.53 -0.27 18.66
N TYR A 56 -8.41 -0.83 17.46
CA TYR A 56 -8.71 -0.18 16.20
C TYR A 56 -9.64 -1.08 15.41
N ALA A 57 -10.67 -0.52 14.79
CA ALA A 57 -11.59 -1.27 13.96
C ALA A 57 -11.89 -0.47 12.69
N GLY A 58 -11.83 -1.14 11.55
CA GLY A 58 -11.96 -0.48 10.25
C GLY A 58 -12.06 -1.47 9.11
N TYR A 59 -11.89 -0.95 7.88
CA TYR A 59 -11.95 -1.72 6.65
C TYR A 59 -10.66 -1.57 5.86
N ILE A 60 -10.11 -2.69 5.39
CA ILE A 60 -8.95 -2.72 4.50
C ILE A 60 -9.45 -3.13 3.11
N ARG A 61 -9.19 -2.28 2.10
CA ARG A 61 -9.40 -2.64 0.70
C ARG A 61 -8.19 -3.40 0.18
N LEU A 62 -8.44 -4.56 -0.43
CA LEU A 62 -7.37 -5.42 -0.95
C LEU A 62 -6.73 -4.85 -2.24
N ARG A 63 -7.53 -4.10 -3.01
CA ARG A 63 -7.12 -3.43 -4.24
C ARG A 63 -7.83 -2.08 -4.29
N GLU A 64 -7.16 -1.06 -4.82
CA GLU A 64 -7.73 0.30 -4.90
C GLU A 64 -9.02 0.35 -5.73
N GLN A 65 -9.12 -0.52 -6.75
CA GLN A 65 -10.25 -0.58 -7.67
C GLN A 65 -11.36 -1.55 -7.21
N ASP A 66 -11.17 -2.27 -6.10
CA ASP A 66 -12.16 -3.22 -5.60
C ASP A 66 -13.19 -2.53 -4.71
N GLU A 67 -14.47 -2.82 -4.96
CA GLU A 67 -15.58 -2.41 -4.08
C GLU A 67 -15.61 -3.21 -2.77
N ARG A 68 -14.90 -4.34 -2.73
CA ARG A 68 -14.86 -5.24 -1.57
C ARG A 68 -13.78 -4.80 -0.59
N ALA A 69 -14.15 -4.78 0.69
CA ALA A 69 -13.24 -4.51 1.78
C ALA A 69 -13.38 -5.57 2.88
N LEU A 70 -12.27 -5.87 3.55
CA LEU A 70 -12.24 -6.74 4.72
C LEU A 70 -12.37 -5.91 5.99
N PHE A 71 -13.32 -6.24 6.84
CA PHE A 71 -13.38 -5.69 8.17
C PHE A 71 -12.25 -6.28 9.03
N TYR A 72 -11.60 -5.45 9.83
CA TYR A 72 -10.60 -5.86 10.81
C TYR A 72 -10.91 -5.28 12.18
N TRP A 73 -10.44 -5.97 13.22
CA TRP A 73 -10.44 -5.47 14.58
C TRP A 73 -9.12 -5.83 15.27
N PHE A 74 -8.27 -4.82 15.44
CA PHE A 74 -6.94 -4.94 15.99
C PHE A 74 -6.89 -4.48 17.45
N PHE A 75 -6.16 -5.21 18.28
CA PHE A 75 -5.97 -4.91 19.70
C PHE A 75 -4.47 -4.80 19.97
N GLU A 76 -4.03 -3.67 20.50
CA GLU A 76 -2.65 -3.53 20.93
C GLU A 76 -2.36 -4.42 22.14
N ALA A 77 -1.13 -4.90 22.21
CA ALA A 77 -0.69 -5.66 23.36
C ALA A 77 -0.58 -4.78 24.62
N GLN A 78 -0.77 -5.37 25.80
CA GLN A 78 -0.62 -4.65 27.05
C GLN A 78 0.86 -4.57 27.48
N GLY A 79 1.36 -3.35 27.68
CA GLY A 79 2.75 -3.04 28.06
C GLY A 79 3.75 -3.41 26.96
N GLY A 80 4.85 -2.67 26.81
CA GLY A 80 5.91 -2.99 25.84
C GLY A 80 5.39 -3.32 24.43
N VAL A 81 4.48 -2.49 23.90
CA VAL A 81 3.74 -2.76 22.65
C VAL A 81 4.67 -3.03 21.47
N SER A 82 5.74 -2.23 21.36
CA SER A 82 6.73 -2.31 20.29
C SER A 82 7.60 -3.58 20.31
N GLU A 83 7.60 -4.32 21.42
CA GLU A 83 8.42 -5.53 21.59
C GLU A 83 7.64 -6.81 21.34
N LYS A 84 6.31 -6.71 21.20
CA LYS A 84 5.42 -7.86 21.07
C LYS A 84 5.12 -8.17 19.60
N PRO A 85 5.02 -9.45 19.23
CA PRO A 85 4.73 -9.83 17.85
C PRO A 85 3.29 -9.50 17.47
N LEU A 86 3.04 -9.39 16.16
CA LEU A 86 1.69 -9.27 15.60
C LEU A 86 1.10 -10.67 15.41
N LEU A 87 -0.14 -10.88 15.85
CA LEU A 87 -0.89 -12.12 15.64
C LEU A 87 -2.11 -11.83 14.75
N LEU A 88 -2.23 -12.58 13.66
CA LEU A 88 -3.40 -12.57 12.78
C LEU A 88 -4.29 -13.77 13.11
N TRP A 89 -5.53 -13.51 13.49
CA TRP A 89 -6.54 -14.54 13.75
C TRP A 89 -7.54 -14.60 12.60
N LEU A 90 -7.67 -15.76 11.96
CA LEU A 90 -8.63 -16.02 10.88
C LEU A 90 -9.58 -17.15 11.32
N ASN A 91 -10.89 -16.90 11.22
CA ASN A 91 -11.91 -17.93 11.45
C ASN A 91 -12.20 -18.71 10.16
N GLY A 92 -12.76 -19.92 10.29
CA GLY A 92 -13.19 -20.79 9.19
C GLY A 92 -14.25 -21.79 9.64
#